data_AF-A0A2V7CUA5-F1
#
_entry.id   AF-A0A2V7CUA5-F1
#
_cell.length_a   1.000
_cell.length_b   1.000
_cell.length_c   1.000
_cell.angle_alpha   90.00
_cell.angle_beta   90.00
_cell.angle_gamma   90.00
#
_symmetry.space_group_name_H-M   'P 1'
#
loop_
_entity.id
_entity.type
_entity.pdbx_description
1 polymer ?
#
loop_
_entity_poly.entity_id
_entity_poly.type
_entity_poly.pdbx_seq_one_letter_code
_entity_poly.pdbx_strand_id
1 'polypeptide(L)'
;SDGTRTVEIHHIAGSPHEDGMLMVYLPKEKLLIQADTFTPAPPNAPPPATPNPNSVNLADNITRLKLDVDQHLPLHGRIVPMADLNRAIGRAQ
;
A
#
# COMPACT_ATOMS: atom_id res chain seq x y z
N SER A 1 2.66 20.89 1.68
CA SER A 1 1.34 21.20 2.26
C SER A 1 0.87 22.50 1.66
N ASP A 2 -0.43 22.64 1.40
CA ASP A 2 -1.07 23.90 0.98
C ASP A 2 -1.78 24.62 2.14
N GLY A 3 -1.60 24.14 3.38
CA GLY A 3 -2.29 24.62 4.57
C GLY A 3 -3.63 23.95 4.87
N THR A 4 -4.21 23.22 3.91
CA THR A 4 -5.49 22.49 4.06
C THR A 4 -5.35 20.98 3.84
N ARG A 5 -4.30 20.58 3.10
CA ARG A 5 -3.89 19.22 2.84
C ARG A 5 -2.37 19.09 2.95
N THR A 6 -1.94 17.95 3.47
CA THR A 6 -0.55 17.51 3.45
C THR A 6 -0.44 16.32 2.52
N VAL A 7 0.60 16.38 1.67
CA VAL A 7 1.04 15.25 0.86
C VAL A 7 2.36 14.82 1.48
N GLU A 8 2.43 13.57 1.91
CA GLU A 8 3.67 12.97 2.37
C GLU A 8 4.20 12.05 1.28
N ILE A 9 5.50 12.12 1.00
CA ILE A 9 6.17 11.26 0.03
C ILE A 9 7.22 10.48 0.78
N HIS A 10 7.11 9.16 0.75
CA HIS A 10 7.98 8.26 1.50
C HIS A 10 8.69 7.31 0.55
N HIS A 11 9.99 7.14 0.76
CA HIS A 11 10.75 6.09 0.11
C HIS A 11 10.36 4.71 0.65
N ILE A 12 10.20 3.74 -0.25
CA ILE A 12 9.93 2.35 0.09
C ILE A 12 11.27 1.65 0.29
N ALA A 13 11.70 1.58 1.56
CA ALA A 13 12.97 0.97 1.92
C ALA A 13 12.96 -0.54 1.60
N GLY A 14 14.01 -1.00 0.90
CA GLY A 14 14.18 -2.40 0.52
C GLY A 14 13.17 -2.89 -0.52
N SER A 15 12.63 -1.99 -1.34
CA SER A 15 11.70 -2.31 -2.42
C SER A 15 12.29 -3.38 -3.36
N PRO A 16 11.61 -4.54 -3.54
CA PRO A 16 12.02 -5.54 -4.53
C PRO A 16 11.72 -5.12 -5.98
N HIS A 17 10.96 -4.05 -6.19
CA HIS A 17 10.66 -3.52 -7.52
C HIS A 17 11.85 -2.71 -8.06
N GLU A 18 12.29 -1.69 -7.31
CA GLU A 18 13.46 -0.86 -7.56
C GLU A 18 13.78 0.04 -6.35
N ASP A 19 15.05 0.41 -6.18
CA ASP A 19 15.52 1.23 -5.05
C ASP A 19 14.97 2.67 -5.06
N GLY A 20 14.43 3.14 -6.18
CA GLY A 20 13.81 4.47 -6.29
C GLY A 20 12.34 4.53 -5.89
N MET A 21 11.71 3.40 -5.52
CA MET A 21 10.26 3.35 -5.35
C MET A 21 9.75 4.25 -4.22
N LEU A 22 8.67 4.97 -4.49
CA LEU A 22 8.00 5.87 -3.55
C LEU A 22 6.55 5.45 -3.30
N MET A 23 6.05 5.79 -2.12
CA MET A 23 4.62 5.83 -1.83
C MET A 23 4.22 7.24 -1.39
N VAL A 24 3.03 7.65 -1.78
CA VAL A 24 2.47 8.96 -1.45
C VAL A 24 1.30 8.75 -0.49
N TYR A 25 1.37 9.37 0.69
CA TYR A 25 0.34 9.27 1.71
C TYR A 25 -0.39 10.60 1.88
N LEU A 26 -1.72 10.53 1.92
CA LEU A 26 -2.61 11.66 2.18
C LEU A 26 -3.26 11.45 3.56
N PRO A 27 -2.72 12.06 4.64
CA PRO A 27 -3.14 11.75 6.01
C PRO A 27 -4.59 12.09 6.33
N LYS A 28 -5.13 13.15 5.72
CA LYS A 28 -6.52 13.57 5.95
C LYS A 28 -7.52 12.55 5.41
N GLU A 29 -7.18 11.89 4.31
CA GLU A 29 -7.98 10.86 3.66
C GLU A 29 -7.60 9.45 4.08
N LYS A 30 -6.51 9.28 4.84
CA LYS A 30 -5.90 7.99 5.17
C LYS A 30 -5.69 7.12 3.92
N LEU A 31 -5.31 7.77 2.82
CA LEU A 31 -5.15 7.16 1.51
C LEU A 31 -3.67 7.01 1.16
N LEU A 32 -3.25 5.79 0.85
CA LEU A 32 -1.91 5.50 0.37
C LEU A 32 -1.92 5.22 -1.14
N ILE A 33 -1.12 5.97 -1.88
CA ILE A 33 -0.94 5.86 -3.32
C ILE A 33 0.41 5.21 -3.59
N GLN A 34 0.42 4.20 -4.46
CA GLN A 34 1.64 3.50 -4.88
C GLN A 34 1.48 2.99 -6.31
N ALA A 35 2.60 2.78 -7.01
CA ALA A 35 2.59 2.35 -8.40
C ALA A 35 2.12 0.90 -8.56
N ASP A 36 3.02 -0.06 -8.31
CA ASP A 36 2.87 -1.49 -8.59
C ASP A 36 3.34 -2.40 -7.45
N THR A 37 3.62 -1.83 -6.27
CA THR A 37 3.93 -2.60 -5.05
C THR A 37 2.73 -3.40 -4.51
N PHE A 38 1.51 -3.01 -4.86
CA PHE A 38 0.30 -3.78 -4.62
C PHE A 38 -0.74 -3.60 -5.73
N THR A 39 -1.15 -4.71 -6.34
CA THR A 39 -2.25 -4.72 -7.31
C THR A 39 -3.38 -5.60 -6.77
N PRO A 40 -4.55 -5.04 -6.45
CA PRO A 40 -5.64 -5.82 -5.89
C PRO A 40 -6.19 -6.81 -6.91
N ALA A 41 -6.31 -8.07 -6.49
CA ALA A 41 -7.01 -9.09 -7.26
C ALA A 41 -8.49 -8.70 -7.50
N PRO A 42 -9.20 -9.36 -8.43
CA PRO A 42 -10.65 -9.17 -8.58
C PRO A 42 -11.39 -9.36 -7.25
N PRO A 43 -12.54 -8.70 -7.03
CA PRO A 43 -13.34 -8.90 -5.83
C PRO A 43 -13.64 -10.39 -5.61
N ASN A 44 -13.59 -10.82 -4.34
CA ASN A 44 -13.83 -12.21 -3.91
C ASN A 44 -12.85 -13.27 -4.43
N ALA A 45 -11.76 -12.89 -5.11
CA ALA A 45 -10.70 -13.83 -5.44
C ALA A 45 -10.11 -14.46 -4.16
N PRO A 46 -9.72 -15.76 -4.18
CA PRO A 46 -8.97 -16.34 -3.07
C PRO A 46 -7.62 -15.61 -2.92
N PRO A 47 -7.08 -15.50 -1.68
CA PRO A 47 -5.71 -15.01 -1.50
C PRO A 47 -4.72 -15.84 -2.32
N PRO A 48 -3.61 -15.25 -2.79
CA PRO A 48 -2.58 -16.01 -3.49
C PRO A 48 -1.97 -17.06 -2.55
N ALA A 49 -1.58 -18.22 -3.11
CA ALA A 49 -0.93 -19.29 -2.35
C ALA A 49 0.43 -18.86 -1.74
N THR A 50 1.08 -17.88 -2.37
CA THR A 50 2.32 -17.28 -1.89
C THR A 50 2.18 -15.76 -1.92
N PRO A 51 2.41 -15.05 -0.80
CA PRO A 51 2.41 -13.59 -0.78
C PRO A 51 3.40 -12.99 -1.77
N ASN A 52 3.00 -11.93 -2.47
CA ASN A 52 3.90 -11.16 -3.33
C ASN A 52 4.92 -10.39 -2.45
N PRO A 53 6.24 -10.56 -2.65
CA PRO A 53 7.26 -9.86 -1.86
C PRO A 53 7.12 -8.34 -1.86
N ASN A 54 6.69 -7.75 -2.99
CA ASN A 54 6.46 -6.30 -3.07
C ASN A 54 5.34 -5.85 -2.12
N SER A 55 4.27 -6.62 -2.02
CA SER A 55 3.13 -6.29 -1.16
C SER A 55 3.46 -6.52 0.32
N VAL A 56 4.28 -7.52 0.63
CA VAL A 56 4.81 -7.69 2.00
C VAL A 56 5.70 -6.50 2.38
N ASN A 57 6.63 -6.11 1.51
CA ASN A 57 7.52 -4.98 1.75
C ASN A 57 6.76 -3.65 1.89
N LEU A 58 5.68 -3.43 1.12
CA LEU A 58 4.79 -2.29 1.28
C LEU A 58 4.18 -2.26 2.69
N ALA A 59 3.60 -3.38 3.15
CA ALA A 59 3.00 -3.47 4.48
C ALA A 59 4.02 -3.25 5.62
N ASP A 60 5.25 -3.73 5.43
CA ASP A 60 6.34 -3.52 6.40
C ASP A 60 6.77 -2.05 6.45
N ASN A 61 6.79 -1.35 5.31
CA ASN A 61 7.08 0.09 5.26
C ASN A 61 5.95 0.93 5.88
N ILE A 62 4.68 0.59 5.65
CA ILE A 62 3.52 1.20 6.33
C ILE A 62 3.68 1.07 7.85
N THR A 63 4.02 -0.13 8.32
CA THR A 63 4.21 -0.42 9.75
C THR A 63 5.40 0.36 10.32
N ARG A 64 6.55 0.33 9.64
CA ARG A 64 7.79 1.03 10.03
C ARG A 64 7.57 2.53 10.19
N LEU A 65 6.81 3.14 9.28
CA LEU A 65 6.49 4.57 9.26
C LEU A 65 5.30 4.93 10.15
N LYS A 66 4.59 3.93 10.70
CA LYS A 66 3.38 4.09 11.52
C LYS A 66 2.28 4.88 10.81
N LEU A 67 2.07 4.60 9.52
CA LEU A 67 1.02 5.26 8.73
C LEU A 67 -0.35 4.64 9.07
N ASP A 68 -1.34 5.50 9.30
CA ASP A 68 -2.72 5.13 9.58
C ASP A 68 -3.53 5.03 8.28
N VAL A 69 -3.32 3.94 7.53
CA VAL A 69 -3.89 3.75 6.19
C VAL A 69 -5.23 3.02 6.25
N ASP A 70 -6.27 3.65 5.73
CA ASP A 70 -7.59 3.02 5.54
C ASP A 70 -7.74 2.45 4.14
N GLN A 71 -7.18 3.13 3.13
CA GLN A 71 -7.37 2.79 1.72
C GLN A 71 -6.07 2.85 0.91
N HIS A 72 -5.98 1.98 -0.11
CA HIS A 72 -4.96 2.01 -1.14
C HIS A 72 -5.53 2.51 -2.46
N LEU A 73 -4.84 3.45 -3.11
CA LEU A 73 -5.02 3.81 -4.50
C LEU A 73 -3.80 3.30 -5.30
N PRO A 74 -3.86 2.08 -5.85
CA PRO A 74 -2.83 1.62 -6.80
C PRO A 74 -2.94 2.41 -8.12
N LEU A 75 -1.83 2.60 -8.83
CA LEU A 75 -1.88 3.11 -10.21
C LEU A 75 -2.60 2.13 -11.14
N HIS A 76 -2.54 0.84 -10.83
CA HIS A 76 -3.23 -0.21 -11.55
C HIS A 76 -4.39 -0.79 -10.72
N GLY A 77 -5.61 -0.40 -11.07
CA GLY A 77 -6.83 -1.02 -10.55
C GLY A 77 -7.72 -0.06 -9.77
N ARG A 78 -8.43 -0.59 -8.79
CA ARG A 78 -9.45 0.11 -8.01
C ARG A 78 -8.90 0.53 -6.64
N ILE A 79 -9.51 1.57 -6.05
CA ILE A 79 -9.30 1.87 -4.63
C ILE A 79 -9.83 0.70 -3.81
N VAL A 80 -9.04 0.22 -2.87
CA VAL A 80 -9.36 -0.91 -1.98
C VAL A 80 -9.03 -0.60 -0.52
N PRO A 81 -9.72 -1.21 0.45
CA PRO A 81 -9.36 -1.04 1.86
C PRO A 81 -7.99 -1.66 2.17
N MET A 82 -7.33 -1.20 3.22
CA MET A 82 -6.11 -1.81 3.78
C MET A 82 -6.28 -3.32 4.08
N ALA A 83 -7.50 -3.74 4.39
CA ALA A 83 -7.86 -5.15 4.59
C ALA A 83 -7.55 -6.04 3.37
N ASP A 84 -7.65 -5.50 2.14
CA ASP A 84 -7.33 -6.27 0.93
C ASP A 84 -5.83 -6.56 0.84
N LEU A 85 -4.97 -5.61 1.22
CA LEU A 85 -3.52 -5.83 1.32
C LEU A 85 -3.22 -6.88 2.39
N ASN A 86 -3.79 -6.73 3.60
CA ASN A 86 -3.60 -7.68 4.70
C ASN A 86 -4.01 -9.11 4.31
N ARG A 87 -5.13 -9.26 3.61
CA ARG A 87 -5.59 -10.54 3.06
C ARG A 87 -4.62 -11.11 2.04
N ALA A 88 -4.11 -10.28 1.12
CA ALA A 88 -3.17 -10.71 0.08
C ALA A 88 -1.83 -11.21 0.64
N ILE A 89 -1.42 -10.74 1.83
CA ILE A 89 -0.17 -11.13 2.48
C ILE A 89 -0.36 -12.12 3.64
N GLY A 90 -1.58 -12.64 3.85
CA GLY A 90 -1.86 -13.60 4.91
C GLY A 90 -1.82 -13.02 6.33
N ARG A 91 -2.01 -11.70 6.49
CA ARG A 91 -2.14 -11.00 7.78
C ARG A 91 -3.59 -10.60 8.10
N ALA A 92 -4.58 -11.23 7.44
CA ALA A 92 -5.98 -11.01 7.77
C ALA A 92 -6.26 -11.50 9.21
N GLN A 93 -6.86 -10.64 10.03
CA GLN A 93 -7.47 -11.05 11.30
C GLN A 93 -8.82 -11.70 11.05
#